data_AF-A0A356X1I6-F1
#
_entry.id   AF-A0A356X1I6-F1
#
_cell.length_a   1.000
_cell.length_b   1.000
_cell.length_c   1.000
_cell.angle_alpha   90.00
_cell.angle_beta   90.00
_cell.angle_gamma   90.00
#
_symmetry.space_group_name_H-M   'P 1'
#
loop_
_entity.id
_entity.type
_entity.pdbx_description
1 polymer ?
#
loop_
_entity_poly.entity_id
_entity_poly.type
_entity_poly.pdbx_seq_one_letter_code
_entity_poly.pdbx_strand_id
1 'polypeptide(L)'
;MRIDKVYNKLKEELSDEEIAESYMIPETDSIQEEEMQYEIKKYREQRLDEMSKKEKMMSKLIELKFLMEEYVKNESFSFHKTFGTFLEEYISVVERPRKQI
;
A
#
# COMPACT_ATOMS: atom_id res chain seq x y z
N MET A 1 0.53 13.84 21.26
CA MET A 1 0.40 12.48 21.85
C MET A 1 1.39 11.44 21.33
N ARG A 2 1.72 11.36 20.02
CA ARG A 2 2.80 10.45 19.54
C ARG A 2 4.21 11.01 19.80
N ILE A 3 4.39 12.32 19.62
CA ILE A 3 5.68 13.00 19.76
C ILE A 3 6.18 12.97 21.22
N ASP A 4 5.30 13.21 22.18
CA ASP A 4 5.64 13.26 23.61
C ASP A 4 6.22 11.93 24.13
N LYS A 5 5.72 10.80 23.63
CA LYS A 5 6.22 9.47 23.98
C LYS A 5 7.60 9.18 23.37
N VAL A 6 7.83 9.63 22.15
CA VAL A 6 9.13 9.47 21.46
C VAL A 6 10.19 10.35 22.13
N TYR A 7 9.85 11.60 22.46
CA TYR A 7 10.74 12.52 23.15
C TYR A 7 11.18 11.99 24.52
N ASN A 8 10.22 11.51 25.34
CA ASN A 8 10.55 10.96 26.66
C ASN A 8 11.47 9.72 26.58
N LYS A 9 11.33 8.91 25.53
CA LYS A 9 12.19 7.75 25.30
C LYS A 9 13.61 8.15 24.85
N LEU A 10 13.73 9.18 24.01
CA LEU A 10 15.02 9.68 23.55
C LEU A 10 15.79 10.40 24.67
N LYS A 11 15.09 11.05 25.60
CA LYS A 11 15.67 11.71 26.78
C LYS A 11 16.33 10.75 27.77
N GLU A 12 16.03 9.45 27.71
CA GLU A 12 16.71 8.43 28.52
C GLU A 12 18.14 8.16 28.04
N GLU A 13 18.44 8.43 26.76
CA GLU A 13 19.71 8.06 26.11
C GLU A 13 20.49 9.26 25.56
N LEU A 14 19.84 10.40 25.29
CA LEU A 14 20.42 11.58 24.64
C LEU A 14 20.15 12.86 25.43
N SER A 15 21.05 13.83 25.33
CA SER A 15 20.85 15.17 25.89
C SER A 15 19.82 15.98 25.09
N ASP A 16 19.20 16.97 25.73
CA ASP A 16 18.18 17.81 25.08
C ASP A 16 18.75 18.55 23.85
N GLU A 17 20.05 18.86 23.85
CA GLU A 17 20.77 19.51 22.74
C GLU A 17 20.98 18.54 21.57
N GLU A 18 21.41 17.30 21.82
CA GLU A 18 21.57 16.26 20.79
C GLU A 18 20.23 15.82 20.17
N ILE A 19 19.17 15.81 20.98
CA ILE A 19 17.81 15.58 20.50
C ILE A 19 17.40 16.72 19.56
N ALA A 20 17.65 17.98 19.94
CA ALA A 20 17.30 19.13 19.10
C ALA A 20 18.08 19.16 17.77
N GLU A 21 19.36 18.78 17.77
CA GLU A 21 20.19 18.74 16.56
C GLU A 21 19.78 17.63 15.58
N SER A 22 19.27 16.50 16.09
CA SER A 22 18.82 15.37 15.28
C SER A 22 17.34 15.43 14.89
N TYR A 23 16.56 16.34 15.50
CA TYR A 23 15.13 16.43 15.30
C TYR A 23 14.78 17.15 14.00
N MET A 24 14.40 16.39 12.98
CA MET A 24 13.77 16.93 11.78
C MET A 24 12.28 17.16 12.07
N ILE A 25 11.85 18.42 12.17
CA ILE A 25 10.42 18.77 12.29
C ILE A 25 9.76 18.37 10.96
N PRO A 26 8.83 17.39 10.93
CA PRO A 26 8.08 17.13 9.72
C PRO A 26 7.32 18.40 9.36
N GLU A 27 7.38 18.82 8.09
CA GLU A 27 6.56 19.92 7.62
C GLU A 27 5.10 19.62 7.99
N THR A 28 4.44 20.61 8.59
CA THR A 28 3.00 20.49 8.84
C THR A 28 2.35 20.46 7.47
N ASP A 29 1.61 19.39 7.16
CA ASP A 29 0.89 19.21 5.89
C ASP A 29 0.31 20.56 5.48
N SER A 30 0.88 21.14 4.43
CA SER A 30 0.43 22.45 3.97
C SER A 30 -0.96 22.29 3.32
N ILE A 31 -1.78 23.35 3.32
CA ILE A 31 -3.06 23.33 2.58
C ILE A 31 -2.85 22.91 1.11
N GLN A 32 -1.68 23.23 0.54
CA GLN A 32 -1.27 22.84 -0.80
C GLN A 32 -1.05 21.32 -0.94
N GLU A 33 -0.59 20.64 0.11
CA GLU A 33 -0.40 19.20 0.12
C GLU A 33 -1.73 18.45 0.18
N GLU A 34 -2.68 18.92 0.99
CA GLU A 34 -4.04 18.36 1.01
C GLU A 34 -4.76 18.52 -0.34
N GLU A 35 -4.67 19.71 -0.97
CA GLU A 35 -5.23 19.96 -2.30
C GLU A 35 -4.57 19.09 -3.37
N MET A 36 -3.25 18.91 -3.31
CA MET A 36 -2.52 18.02 -4.22
C MET A 36 -2.92 16.55 -4.06
N GLN A 37 -3.07 16.06 -2.83
CA GLN A 37 -3.54 14.69 -2.57
C GLN A 37 -4.97 14.48 -3.09
N TYR A 38 -5.83 15.49 -2.95
CA TYR A 38 -7.18 15.46 -3.49
C TYR A 38 -7.19 15.35 -5.01
N GLU A 39 -6.40 16.17 -5.72
CA GLU A 39 -6.32 16.12 -7.18
C GLU A 39 -5.70 14.80 -7.69
N ILE A 40 -4.69 14.26 -7.00
CA ILE A 40 -4.12 12.94 -7.31
C ILE A 40 -5.19 11.85 -7.17
N LYS A 41 -5.98 11.89 -6.09
CA LYS A 41 -7.07 10.93 -5.87
C LYS A 41 -8.11 11.00 -6.98
N LYS A 42 -8.57 12.21 -7.30
CA LYS A 42 -9.56 12.45 -8.36
C LYS A 42 -9.06 11.98 -9.72
N TYR A 43 -7.80 12.24 -10.05
CA TYR A 43 -7.17 11.73 -11.27
C TYR A 43 -7.15 10.20 -11.33
N ARG A 44 -6.84 9.54 -10.22
CA ARG A 44 -6.86 8.07 -10.13
C ARG A 44 -8.27 7.52 -10.36
N GLU A 45 -9.28 8.14 -9.76
CA GLU A 45 -10.69 7.76 -9.94
C GLU A 45 -11.11 7.90 -11.41
N GLN A 46 -10.80 9.03 -12.05
CA GLN A 46 -11.09 9.25 -13.47
C GLN A 46 -10.42 8.20 -14.36
N ARG A 47 -9.14 7.89 -14.11
CA ARG A 47 -8.43 6.84 -14.85
C ARG A 47 -9.10 5.48 -14.71
N LEU A 48 -9.56 5.13 -13.50
CA LEU A 48 -10.25 3.87 -13.26
C LEU A 48 -11.59 3.79 -14.01
N ASP A 49 -12.31 4.91 -14.12
CA ASP A 49 -13.57 4.97 -14.85
C ASP A 49 -13.35 4.83 -16.37
N GLU A 50 -12.30 5.45 -16.89
CA GLU A 50 -11.93 5.42 -18.31
C GLU A 50 -11.32 4.08 -18.78
N MET A 51 -10.80 3.27 -17.87
CA MET A 51 -10.18 1.99 -18.22
C MET A 51 -11.19 1.00 -18.82
N SER A 52 -10.83 0.45 -19.97
CA SER A 52 -11.58 -0.65 -20.60
C SER A 52 -11.56 -1.90 -19.72
N LYS A 53 -12.51 -2.79 -19.96
CA LYS A 53 -12.61 -4.09 -19.27
C LYS A 53 -11.31 -4.91 -19.38
N LYS A 54 -10.67 -4.89 -20.55
CA LYS A 54 -9.41 -5.59 -20.80
C LYS A 54 -8.26 -4.99 -20.00
N GLU A 55 -8.19 -3.66 -19.90
CA GLU A 55 -7.17 -2.98 -19.11
C GLU A 55 -7.36 -3.25 -17.61
N LYS A 56 -8.61 -3.19 -17.12
CA LYS A 56 -8.95 -3.55 -15.73
C LYS A 56 -8.52 -4.98 -15.40
N MET A 57 -8.82 -5.93 -16.29
CA MET A 57 -8.39 -7.32 -16.15
C MET A 57 -6.87 -7.45 -16.13
N MET A 58 -6.17 -6.79 -17.05
CA MET A 58 -4.71 -6.82 -17.12
C MET A 58 -4.06 -6.27 -15.84
N SER A 59 -4.56 -5.14 -15.32
CA SER A 59 -4.06 -4.57 -14.07
C SER A 59 -4.19 -5.53 -12.90
N LYS A 60 -5.34 -6.20 -12.75
CA LYS A 60 -5.54 -7.20 -11.69
C LYS A 60 -4.63 -8.42 -11.85
N LEU A 61 -4.35 -8.85 -13.07
CA LEU A 61 -3.40 -9.95 -13.31
C LEU A 61 -1.96 -9.56 -12.94
N ILE A 62 -1.56 -8.33 -13.22
CA ILE A 62 -0.24 -7.80 -12.84
C ILE A 62 -0.13 -7.71 -11.31
N GLU A 63 -1.16 -7.20 -10.63
CA GLU A 63 -1.24 -7.14 -9.18
C GLU A 63 -1.08 -8.54 -8.57
N LEU A 64 -1.87 -9.50 -9.03
CA LEU A 64 -1.80 -10.89 -8.59
C LEU A 64 -0.40 -11.50 -8.81
N LYS A 65 0.25 -11.20 -9.94
CA LYS A 65 1.64 -11.61 -10.19
C LYS A 65 2.59 -11.06 -9.12
N PHE A 66 2.51 -9.77 -8.81
CA PHE A 66 3.37 -9.16 -7.80
C PHE A 66 3.13 -9.74 -6.40
N LEU A 67 1.87 -9.98 -6.02
CA LEU A 67 1.53 -10.62 -4.75
C LEU A 67 2.14 -12.02 -4.63
N MET A 68 2.12 -12.80 -5.73
CA MET A 68 2.78 -14.10 -5.77
C MET A 68 4.30 -13.99 -5.68
N GLU A 69 4.91 -13.08 -6.44
CA GLU A 69 6.37 -12.85 -6.39
C GLU A 69 6.82 -12.41 -4.99
N GLU A 70 6.07 -11.52 -4.35
CA GLU A 70 6.34 -11.05 -2.98
C GLU A 70 6.18 -12.19 -1.98
N TYR A 71 5.15 -13.03 -2.12
CA TYR A 71 4.96 -14.19 -1.25
C TYR A 71 6.11 -15.19 -1.37
N VAL A 72 6.57 -15.49 -2.59
CA VAL A 72 7.69 -16.40 -2.82
C VAL A 72 9.01 -15.84 -2.28
N LYS A 73 9.20 -14.51 -2.34
CA LYS A 73 10.40 -13.83 -1.80
C LYS A 73 10.38 -13.73 -0.28
N ASN A 74 9.20 -13.67 0.33
CA ASN A 74 9.07 -13.64 1.78
C ASN A 74 9.33 -15.05 2.36
N GLU A 75 10.26 -15.16 3.30
CA GLU A 75 10.58 -16.44 3.96
C GLU A 75 9.48 -16.92 4.93
N SER A 76 8.47 -16.07 5.19
CA SER A 76 7.38 -16.39 6.11
C SER A 76 6.19 -17.02 5.38
N PHE A 77 5.94 -18.29 5.71
CA PHE A 77 4.73 -18.98 5.26
C PHE A 77 3.47 -18.31 5.86
N SER A 78 2.46 -18.13 5.01
CA SER A 78 1.12 -17.68 5.42
C SER A 78 0.07 -18.69 5.00
N PHE A 79 -0.72 -19.15 5.98
CA PHE A 79 -1.88 -20.03 5.76
C PHE A 79 -2.98 -19.38 4.91
N HIS A 80 -2.98 -18.05 4.79
CA HIS A 80 -3.98 -17.32 4.00
C HIS A 80 -3.54 -17.11 2.55
N LYS A 81 -2.24 -17.18 2.25
CA LYS A 81 -1.66 -17.01 0.91
C LYS A 81 -1.26 -18.38 0.35
N THR A 82 -2.27 -19.19 0.00
CA THR A 82 -2.05 -20.52 -0.59
C THR A 82 -2.17 -20.47 -2.10
N PHE A 83 -1.70 -21.52 -2.78
CA PHE A 83 -1.96 -21.69 -4.22
C PHE A 83 -3.47 -21.60 -4.54
N GLY A 84 -4.31 -22.21 -3.69
CA GLY A 84 -5.77 -22.14 -3.85
C GLY A 84 -6.28 -20.70 -3.80
N THR A 85 -5.78 -19.89 -2.87
CA THR A 85 -6.13 -18.46 -2.75
C THR A 85 -5.81 -17.70 -4.03
N PHE A 86 -4.59 -17.87 -4.57
CA PHE A 86 -4.17 -17.18 -5.81
C PHE A 86 -4.93 -17.68 -7.05
N LEU A 87 -5.29 -18.96 -7.09
CA LEU A 87 -6.09 -19.53 -8.17
C LEU A 87 -7.53 -19.00 -8.17
N GLU A 88 -8.16 -18.87 -6.99
CA GLU A 88 -9.49 -18.27 -6.86
C GLU A 88 -9.48 -16.81 -7.33
N GLU A 89 -8.46 -16.05 -6.94
CA GLU A 89 -8.28 -14.67 -7.38
C GLU A 89 -8.12 -14.58 -8.90
N TYR A 90 -7.26 -15.42 -9.50
CA TYR A 90 -7.11 -15.51 -10.95
C TYR A 90 -8.43 -15.80 -11.67
N ILE A 91 -9.20 -16.80 -11.21
CA ILE A 91 -10.48 -17.17 -11.82
C ILE A 91 -11.48 -16.00 -11.74
N SER A 92 -11.49 -15.29 -10.61
CA SER A 92 -12.35 -14.11 -10.42
C SER A 92 -12.02 -12.97 -11.40
N VAL A 93 -10.73 -12.78 -11.71
CA VAL A 93 -10.24 -11.75 -12.63
C VAL A 93 -10.58 -12.07 -14.09
N VAL A 94 -10.53 -13.36 -14.46
CA VAL A 94 -10.77 -13.83 -15.83
C VAL A 94 -12.27 -13.96 -16.15
N GLU A 95 -13.16 -13.69 -15.18
CA GLU A 95 -14.62 -13.79 -15.32
C GLU A 95 -15.13 -15.14 -15.88
N ARG A 96 -14.40 -16.24 -15.64
CA ARG A 96 -14.91 -17.56 -16.01
C ARG A 96 -15.93 -18.00 -14.95
N PRO A 97 -17.22 -18.17 -15.30
CA PRO A 97 -18.18 -18.69 -14.35
C PRO A 97 -17.75 -20.10 -13.93
N ARG A 98 -17.76 -20.36 -12.61
CA ARG A 98 -17.40 -21.64 -11.94
C ARG A 98 -18.06 -22.92 -12.52
N LYS A 99 -19.00 -22.80 -13.47
CA LYS A 99 -19.75 -23.92 -14.09
C LYS A 99 -19.06 -24.57 -15.31
N GLN A 100 -17.83 -24.19 -15.66
CA GLN A 100 -17.10 -24.73 -16.81
C GLN A 100 -15.84 -25.53 -16.44
N ILE A 101 -15.72 -25.98 -15.18
CA ILE A 101 -14.67 -26.92 -14.74
C ILE A 101 -15.32 -28.27 -14.46
#